data_AF-A0A7C9E1A5-F1
#
_entry.id   AF-A0A7C9E1A5-F1
#
_cell.length_a   1.000
_cell.length_b   1.000
_cell.length_c   1.000
_cell.angle_alpha   90.00
_cell.angle_beta   90.00
_cell.angle_gamma   90.00
#
_symmetry.space_group_name_H-M   'P 1'
#
loop_
_entity.id
_entity.type
_entity.pdbx_description
1 polymer ?
#
loop_
_entity_poly.entity_id
_entity_poly.type
_entity_poly.pdbx_seq_one_letter_code
_entity_poly.pdbx_strand_id
1 'polypeptide(L)'
;MKFGKRLKKQIEETLASWKDKFLSYKELKQLVRLISNSSGNKAESDFVSLLNSEIDKFNSFFMEMEEDFIIRHKELQQRIEKVQKWWGPNGTQPCEVTYKEEQGKIRKDIVNFHGEMVLLINYSNINYIGLAKILKKYDKRTGGLLRLPYIQKVVEQPFFTTDVISKLVKELESTIDQMFPAEANGGIGHNRKREKQEEEEDQITLLHIRQNETAEQVGVGEG
;
A
#
# COMPACT_ATOMS: atom_id res chain seq x y z
N MET A 1 2.49 -19.27 -15.53
CA MET A 1 2.66 -17.97 -14.82
C MET A 1 1.64 -17.88 -13.70
N LYS A 2 2.08 -17.76 -12.44
CA LYS A 2 1.23 -17.71 -11.24
C LYS A 2 0.75 -16.28 -10.90
N PHE A 3 1.47 -15.24 -11.32
CA PHE A 3 1.18 -13.85 -10.93
C PHE A 3 -0.20 -13.35 -11.33
N GLY A 4 -0.64 -13.53 -12.58
CA GLY A 4 -1.96 -13.05 -13.00
C GLY A 4 -3.13 -13.68 -12.22
N LYS A 5 -2.98 -14.93 -11.78
CA LYS A 5 -3.95 -15.59 -10.89
C LYS A 5 -3.88 -15.02 -9.47
N ARG A 6 -2.67 -14.79 -8.94
CA ARG A 6 -2.45 -14.14 -7.63
C ARG A 6 -3.02 -12.73 -7.60
N LEU A 7 -2.76 -11.92 -8.63
CA LEU A 7 -3.30 -10.57 -8.76
C LEU A 7 -4.83 -10.58 -8.77
N LYS A 8 -5.45 -11.47 -9.56
CA LYS A 8 -6.91 -11.61 -9.58
C LYS A 8 -7.48 -11.95 -8.20
N LYS A 9 -6.85 -12.90 -7.50
CA LYS A 9 -7.25 -13.28 -6.13
C LYS A 9 -7.16 -12.08 -5.17
N GLN A 10 -6.07 -11.32 -5.21
CA GLN A 10 -5.89 -10.13 -4.37
C GLN A 10 -6.91 -9.03 -4.70
N ILE A 11 -7.26 -8.85 -5.99
CA ILE A 11 -8.35 -7.94 -6.39
C ILE A 11 -9.71 -8.45 -5.89
N GLU A 12 -9.94 -9.77 -5.82
CA GLU A 12 -11.18 -10.32 -5.29
C GLU A 12 -11.32 -10.09 -3.77
N GLU A 13 -10.21 -10.17 -3.05
CA GLU A 13 -10.08 -10.00 -1.59
C GLU A 13 -10.04 -8.52 -1.13
N THR A 14 -9.90 -7.56 -2.05
CA THR A 14 -9.90 -6.12 -1.74
C THR A 14 -11.31 -5.52 -1.66
N LEU A 15 -11.40 -4.25 -1.26
CA LEU A 15 -12.64 -3.48 -1.25
C LEU A 15 -13.23 -3.37 -2.66
N ALA A 16 -14.56 -3.50 -2.76
CA ALA A 16 -15.26 -3.50 -4.04
C ALA A 16 -15.00 -2.23 -4.87
N SER A 17 -14.93 -1.08 -4.21
CA SER A 17 -14.65 0.23 -4.82
C SER A 17 -13.22 0.39 -5.34
N TRP A 18 -12.30 -0.51 -4.97
CA TRP A 18 -10.88 -0.42 -5.36
C TRP A 18 -10.55 -1.34 -6.54
N LYS A 19 -11.46 -2.25 -6.91
CA LYS A 19 -11.17 -3.34 -7.86
C LYS A 19 -10.77 -2.86 -9.26
N ASP A 20 -11.41 -1.80 -9.75
CA ASP A 20 -11.13 -1.16 -11.04
C ASP A 20 -9.87 -0.28 -11.02
N LYS A 21 -9.34 0.01 -9.82
CA LYS A 21 -8.14 0.84 -9.63
C LYS A 21 -6.85 0.06 -9.77
N PHE A 22 -6.88 -1.26 -9.78
CA PHE A 22 -5.67 -2.09 -9.97
C PHE A 22 -5.22 -2.16 -11.43
N LEU A 23 -3.97 -2.60 -11.62
CA LEU A 23 -3.36 -2.78 -12.91
C LEU A 23 -4.18 -3.68 -13.85
N SER A 24 -4.47 -3.16 -15.04
CA SER A 24 -5.11 -3.86 -16.16
C SER A 24 -4.16 -4.88 -16.82
N TYR A 25 -3.58 -5.78 -16.01
CA TYR A 25 -2.49 -6.68 -16.39
C TYR A 25 -2.86 -7.64 -17.54
N LYS A 26 -4.14 -7.97 -17.68
CA LYS A 26 -4.64 -8.83 -18.77
C LYS A 26 -4.51 -8.13 -20.13
N GLU A 27 -4.90 -6.86 -20.20
CA GLU A 27 -4.91 -6.05 -21.43
C GLU A 27 -3.49 -5.74 -21.87
N LEU A 28 -2.64 -5.27 -20.95
CA LEU A 28 -1.22 -5.06 -21.23
C LEU A 28 -0.53 -6.32 -21.74
N LYS A 29 -0.87 -7.49 -21.18
CA LYS A 29 -0.33 -8.77 -21.65
C LYS A 29 -0.83 -9.15 -23.05
N GLN A 30 -2.04 -8.73 -23.44
CA GLN A 30 -2.52 -8.92 -24.81
C GLN A 30 -1.73 -8.04 -25.78
N LEU A 31 -1.50 -6.77 -25.44
CA LEU A 31 -0.67 -5.86 -26.24
C LEU A 31 0.75 -6.39 -26.44
N VAL A 32 1.43 -6.87 -25.38
CA VAL A 32 2.76 -7.47 -25.52
C VAL A 32 2.78 -8.68 -26.46
N ARG A 33 1.70 -9.48 -26.50
CA ARG A 33 1.59 -10.60 -27.45
C ARG A 33 1.42 -10.12 -28.89
N LEU A 34 0.66 -9.06 -29.10
CA LEU A 34 0.47 -8.47 -30.43
C LEU A 34 1.81 -7.91 -30.95
N ILE A 35 2.54 -7.15 -30.14
CA ILE A 35 3.86 -6.62 -30.51
C ILE A 35 4.84 -7.76 -30.85
N SER A 36 4.81 -8.85 -30.08
CA SER A 36 5.68 -10.02 -30.33
C SER A 36 5.32 -10.80 -31.59
N ASN A 37 4.07 -10.78 -32.04
CA ASN A 37 3.58 -11.58 -33.18
C ASN A 37 3.46 -10.77 -34.47
N SER A 38 3.37 -9.45 -34.36
CA SER A 38 3.25 -8.51 -35.46
C SER A 38 4.15 -7.32 -35.14
N SER A 39 5.15 -7.07 -35.98
CA SER A 39 6.08 -5.93 -35.88
C SER A 39 5.36 -4.60 -36.21
N GLY A 40 4.33 -4.28 -35.42
CA GLY A 40 3.46 -3.14 -35.61
C GLY A 40 3.71 -2.07 -34.55
N ASN A 41 4.30 -0.94 -34.97
CA ASN A 41 4.54 0.26 -34.15
C ASN A 41 3.27 0.75 -33.41
N LYS A 42 2.09 0.49 -33.96
CA LYS A 42 0.81 0.83 -33.33
C LYS A 42 0.59 0.10 -31.99
N ALA A 43 0.81 -1.21 -31.96
CA ALA A 43 0.57 -2.00 -30.74
C ALA A 43 1.53 -1.62 -29.62
N GLU A 44 2.74 -1.19 -29.98
CA GLU A 44 3.72 -0.64 -29.04
C GLU A 44 3.30 0.73 -28.50
N SER A 45 2.85 1.63 -29.38
CA SER A 45 2.26 2.91 -28.96
C SER A 45 1.07 2.71 -28.03
N ASP A 46 0.18 1.76 -28.34
CA ASP A 46 -0.98 1.43 -27.51
C ASP A 46 -0.54 0.88 -26.14
N PHE A 47 0.53 0.08 -26.09
CA PHE A 47 1.08 -0.45 -24.84
C PHE A 47 1.66 0.64 -23.94
N VAL A 48 2.46 1.54 -24.52
CA VAL A 48 3.06 2.68 -23.82
C VAL A 48 1.98 3.64 -23.31
N SER A 49 0.98 3.93 -24.14
CA SER A 49 -0.18 4.75 -23.77
C SER A 49 -0.94 4.14 -22.58
N LEU A 50 -1.26 2.83 -22.66
CA LEU A 50 -1.96 2.14 -21.58
C LEU A 50 -1.13 2.12 -20.28
N LEU A 51 0.18 1.88 -20.35
CA LEU A 51 1.05 1.94 -19.17
C LEU A 51 1.00 3.30 -18.48
N ASN A 52 1.08 4.39 -19.25
CA ASN A 52 1.02 5.74 -18.69
C ASN A 52 -0.36 6.01 -18.06
N SER A 53 -1.45 5.65 -18.74
CA SER A 53 -2.79 5.81 -18.18
C SER A 53 -3.02 5.00 -16.90
N GLU A 54 -2.40 3.83 -16.78
CA GLU A 54 -2.48 3.01 -15.58
C GLU A 54 -1.71 3.66 -14.42
N ILE A 55 -0.53 4.24 -14.68
CA ILE A 55 0.22 5.00 -13.69
C ILE A 55 -0.57 6.24 -13.23
N ASP A 56 -1.15 6.99 -14.15
CA ASP A 56 -1.97 8.17 -13.82
C ASP A 56 -3.20 7.79 -13.00
N LYS A 57 -3.83 6.65 -13.31
CA LYS A 57 -4.91 6.07 -12.52
C LYS A 57 -4.46 5.74 -11.10
N PHE A 58 -3.30 5.10 -10.93
CA PHE A 58 -2.78 4.76 -9.62
C PHE A 58 -2.49 6.01 -8.80
N ASN A 59 -1.84 7.00 -9.41
CA ASN A 59 -1.55 8.28 -8.76
C ASN A 59 -2.81 9.00 -8.32
N SER A 60 -3.80 9.13 -9.20
CA SER A 60 -5.06 9.80 -8.89
C SER A 60 -5.77 9.14 -7.72
N PHE A 61 -5.91 7.81 -7.78
CA PHE A 61 -6.56 7.04 -6.71
C PHE A 61 -5.78 7.11 -5.39
N PHE A 62 -4.45 6.97 -5.44
CA PHE A 62 -3.63 6.98 -4.23
C PHE A 62 -3.67 8.34 -3.54
N MET A 63 -3.57 9.44 -4.29
CA MET A 63 -3.64 10.79 -3.73
C MET A 63 -5.01 11.09 -3.12
N GLU A 64 -6.10 10.68 -3.78
CA GLU A 64 -7.47 10.81 -3.23
C GLU A 64 -7.61 10.07 -1.90
N MET A 65 -7.13 8.82 -1.83
CA MET A 65 -7.17 8.03 -0.60
C MET A 65 -6.26 8.59 0.50
N GLU A 66 -5.06 9.07 0.14
CA GLU A 66 -4.14 9.69 1.09
C GLU A 66 -4.77 10.93 1.74
N GLU A 67 -5.39 11.80 0.94
CA GLU A 67 -6.08 12.98 1.44
C GLU A 67 -7.23 12.62 2.40
N ASP A 68 -8.08 11.67 2.00
CA ASP A 68 -9.17 11.16 2.84
C ASP A 68 -8.64 10.60 4.17
N PHE A 69 -7.54 9.84 4.13
CA PHE A 69 -6.93 9.31 5.35
C PHE A 69 -6.36 10.41 6.25
N ILE A 70 -5.73 11.44 5.69
CA ILE A 70 -5.24 12.59 6.47
C ILE A 70 -6.41 13.30 7.19
N ILE A 71 -7.54 13.48 6.50
CA ILE A 71 -8.73 14.11 7.07
C ILE A 71 -9.32 13.25 8.18
N ARG A 72 -9.59 11.96 7.89
CA ARG A 72 -10.15 11.03 8.88
C ARG A 72 -9.26 10.85 10.10
N HIS A 73 -7.95 10.85 9.93
CA HIS A 73 -7.00 10.81 11.04
C HIS A 73 -7.19 12.02 11.97
N LYS A 74 -7.28 13.23 11.42
CA LYS A 74 -7.49 14.45 12.21
C LYS A 74 -8.84 14.43 12.94
N GLU A 75 -9.91 14.01 12.27
CA GLU A 75 -11.25 13.92 12.88
C GLU A 75 -11.28 12.91 14.03
N LEU A 76 -10.58 11.77 13.87
CA LEU A 76 -10.47 10.75 14.89
C LEU A 76 -9.72 11.26 16.13
N GLN A 77 -8.59 11.97 15.93
CA GLN A 77 -7.85 12.61 17.03
C GLN A 77 -8.72 13.63 17.78
N GLN A 78 -9.45 14.48 17.07
CA GLN A 78 -10.38 15.44 17.69
C GLN A 78 -11.49 14.75 18.49
N ARG A 79 -12.02 13.63 17.99
CA ARG A 79 -13.03 12.84 18.70
C ARG A 79 -12.46 12.25 20.00
N ILE A 80 -11.24 11.72 19.96
CA ILE A 80 -10.53 11.19 21.14
C ILE A 80 -10.37 12.28 22.20
N GLU A 81 -9.84 13.45 21.81
CA GLU A 81 -9.67 14.59 22.71
C GLU A 81 -11.00 15.04 23.32
N LYS A 82 -12.07 15.11 22.52
CA LYS A 82 -13.40 15.48 23.00
C LYS A 82 -13.93 14.49 24.03
N VAL A 83 -13.83 13.18 23.77
CA VAL A 83 -14.27 12.15 24.71
C VAL A 83 -13.48 12.23 26.01
N GLN A 84 -12.16 12.41 25.93
CA GLN A 84 -11.29 12.58 27.09
C GLN A 84 -11.66 13.81 27.92
N LYS A 85 -11.86 14.95 27.26
CA LYS A 85 -12.16 16.23 27.91
C LYS A 85 -13.55 16.25 28.55
N TRP A 86 -14.55 15.60 27.96
CA TRP A 86 -15.91 15.65 28.48
C TRP A 86 -16.16 14.57 29.53
N TRP A 87 -15.90 13.31 29.22
CA TRP A 87 -16.28 12.17 30.07
C TRP A 87 -15.12 11.46 30.76
N GLY A 88 -13.88 11.80 30.42
CA GLY A 88 -12.70 11.20 31.03
C GLY A 88 -12.59 11.48 32.54
N PRO A 89 -11.68 10.81 33.25
CA PRO A 89 -11.54 10.91 34.71
C PRO A 89 -11.33 12.36 35.21
N ASN A 90 -10.66 13.19 34.39
CA ASN A 90 -10.38 14.60 34.67
C ASN A 90 -11.21 15.54 33.76
N GLY A 91 -12.33 15.06 33.23
CA GLY A 91 -13.15 15.78 32.27
C GLY A 91 -14.13 16.78 32.92
N THR A 92 -14.83 17.55 32.08
CA THR A 92 -15.87 18.50 32.50
C THR A 92 -17.05 17.81 33.19
N GLN A 93 -17.42 16.61 32.73
CA GLN A 93 -18.52 15.79 33.26
C GLN A 93 -18.11 14.32 33.28
N PRO A 94 -17.25 13.90 34.23
CA PRO A 94 -16.75 12.53 34.29
C PRO A 94 -17.90 11.52 34.38
N CYS A 95 -17.91 10.55 33.46
CA CYS A 95 -18.90 9.48 33.43
C CYS A 95 -18.22 8.20 32.93
N GLU A 96 -17.92 7.28 33.85
CA GLU A 96 -17.16 6.07 33.54
C GLU A 96 -17.87 5.18 32.49
N VAL A 97 -19.19 5.03 32.60
CA VAL A 97 -19.99 4.20 31.68
C VAL A 97 -19.92 4.77 30.25
N THR A 98 -20.28 6.04 30.08
CA THR A 98 -20.24 6.70 28.76
C THR A 98 -18.82 6.77 28.20
N TYR A 99 -17.82 7.03 29.03
CA TYR A 99 -16.43 7.07 28.62
C TYR A 99 -15.95 5.71 28.09
N LYS A 100 -16.21 4.61 28.81
CA LYS A 100 -15.86 3.24 28.36
C LYS A 100 -16.59 2.86 27.07
N GLU A 101 -17.87 3.22 26.93
CA GLU A 101 -18.63 2.98 25.71
C GLU A 101 -18.05 3.71 24.49
N GLU A 102 -17.73 5.00 24.62
CA GLU A 102 -17.13 5.79 23.54
C GLU A 102 -15.71 5.32 23.21
N GLN A 103 -14.91 4.95 24.21
CA GLN A 103 -13.61 4.33 24.01
C GLN A 103 -13.73 3.03 23.19
N GLY A 104 -14.72 2.18 23.48
CA GLY A 104 -14.97 0.96 22.70
C GLY A 104 -15.29 1.24 21.23
N LYS A 105 -16.10 2.28 20.96
CA LYS A 105 -16.41 2.72 19.59
C LYS A 105 -15.17 3.25 18.87
N ILE A 106 -14.42 4.15 19.52
CA ILE A 106 -13.16 4.69 19.00
C ILE A 106 -12.18 3.56 18.67
N ARG A 107 -12.04 2.56 19.55
CA ARG A 107 -11.14 1.43 19.30
C ARG A 107 -11.51 0.67 18.04
N LYS A 108 -12.81 0.39 17.84
CA LYS A 108 -13.30 -0.27 16.62
C LYS A 108 -12.98 0.58 15.38
N ASP A 109 -13.20 1.89 15.46
CA ASP A 109 -12.94 2.81 14.36
C ASP A 109 -11.44 2.86 14.01
N ILE A 110 -10.55 2.91 15.02
CA ILE A 110 -9.10 2.87 14.79
C ILE A 110 -8.68 1.57 14.09
N VAL A 111 -9.16 0.41 14.55
CA VAL A 111 -8.78 -0.89 13.95
C VAL A 111 -9.24 -0.99 12.49
N ASN A 112 -10.47 -0.55 12.19
CA ASN A 112 -10.96 -0.55 10.81
C ASN A 112 -10.12 0.40 9.94
N PHE A 113 -9.85 1.61 10.44
CA PHE A 113 -9.11 2.62 9.71
C PHE A 113 -7.64 2.24 9.47
N HIS A 114 -6.99 1.61 10.45
CA HIS A 114 -5.66 1.01 10.29
C HIS A 114 -5.65 -0.04 9.16
N GLY A 115 -6.65 -0.94 9.15
CA GLY A 115 -6.80 -1.94 8.09
C GLY A 115 -6.94 -1.33 6.69
N GLU A 116 -7.68 -0.22 6.55
CA GLU A 116 -7.79 0.51 5.29
C GLU A 116 -6.46 1.13 4.83
N MET A 117 -5.67 1.69 5.76
CA MET A 117 -4.34 2.23 5.45
C MET A 117 -3.37 1.15 5.00
N VAL A 118 -3.34 0.01 5.69
CA VAL A 118 -2.53 -1.15 5.29
C VAL A 118 -2.94 -1.65 3.91
N LEU A 119 -4.24 -1.64 3.60
CA LEU A 119 -4.74 -2.01 2.28
C LEU A 119 -4.20 -1.08 1.18
N LEU A 120 -4.09 0.23 1.45
CA LEU A 120 -3.53 1.20 0.49
C LEU A 120 -2.03 0.98 0.25
N ILE A 121 -1.27 0.67 1.30
CA ILE A 121 0.16 0.28 1.18
C ILE A 121 0.29 -0.97 0.31
N ASN A 122 -0.55 -2.00 0.56
CA ASN A 122 -0.56 -3.21 -0.24
C ASN A 122 -0.98 -2.95 -1.70
N TYR A 123 -1.95 -2.05 -1.94
CA TYR A 123 -2.34 -1.60 -3.27
C TYR A 123 -1.14 -1.05 -4.05
N SER A 124 -0.36 -0.14 -3.44
CA SER A 124 0.86 0.40 -4.03
C SER A 124 1.83 -0.72 -4.45
N ASN A 125 2.15 -1.61 -3.51
CA ASN A 125 3.07 -2.73 -3.73
C ASN A 125 2.63 -3.66 -4.87
N ILE A 126 1.35 -4.04 -4.90
CA ILE A 126 0.81 -4.95 -5.92
C ILE A 126 0.90 -4.33 -7.31
N ASN A 127 0.55 -3.04 -7.44
CA ASN A 127 0.59 -2.33 -8.72
C ASN A 127 2.04 -2.14 -9.20
N TYR A 128 2.97 -1.79 -8.30
CA TYR A 128 4.40 -1.73 -8.60
C TYR A 128 4.94 -3.07 -9.12
N ILE A 129 4.67 -4.17 -8.41
CA ILE A 129 5.08 -5.52 -8.82
C ILE A 129 4.45 -5.88 -10.18
N GLY A 130 3.20 -5.48 -10.40
CA GLY A 130 2.49 -5.65 -11.67
C GLY A 130 3.22 -4.96 -12.82
N LEU A 131 3.59 -3.69 -12.65
CA LEU A 131 4.36 -2.89 -13.61
C LEU A 131 5.72 -3.53 -13.90
N ALA A 132 6.48 -3.88 -12.87
CA ALA A 132 7.78 -4.52 -13.04
C ALA A 132 7.69 -5.85 -13.82
N LYS A 133 6.66 -6.65 -13.55
CA LYS A 133 6.45 -7.93 -14.23
C LYS A 133 5.99 -7.78 -15.68
N ILE A 134 5.18 -6.78 -16.00
CA ILE A 134 4.72 -6.55 -17.37
C ILE A 134 5.83 -5.92 -18.23
N LEU A 135 6.61 -5.00 -17.66
CA LEU A 135 7.78 -4.42 -18.30
C LEU A 135 8.85 -5.48 -18.59
N LYS A 136 9.19 -6.33 -17.60
CA LYS A 136 10.08 -7.49 -17.81
C LYS A 136 9.57 -8.43 -18.90
N LYS A 137 8.24 -8.55 -19.04
CA LYS A 137 7.64 -9.38 -20.09
C LYS A 137 7.80 -8.76 -21.47
N TYR A 138 7.57 -7.45 -21.58
CA TYR A 138 7.76 -6.69 -22.81
C TYR A 138 9.20 -6.88 -23.30
N ASP A 139 10.22 -6.53 -22.50
CA ASP A 139 11.63 -6.62 -22.88
C ASP A 139 12.00 -8.04 -23.35
N LYS A 140 11.57 -9.07 -22.59
CA LYS A 140 11.85 -10.48 -22.93
C LYS A 140 11.20 -10.94 -24.25
N ARG A 141 10.08 -10.33 -24.66
CA ARG A 141 9.31 -10.77 -25.83
C ARG A 141 9.62 -9.98 -27.09
N THR A 142 9.96 -8.71 -26.93
CA THR A 142 10.17 -7.79 -28.04
C THR A 142 11.66 -7.52 -28.28
N GLY A 143 12.53 -7.82 -27.31
CA GLY A 143 13.93 -7.40 -27.34
C GLY A 143 14.13 -5.91 -27.01
N GLY A 144 13.06 -5.19 -26.65
CA GLY A 144 13.13 -3.79 -26.23
C GLY A 144 13.76 -3.61 -24.84
N LEU A 145 13.96 -2.35 -24.45
CA LEU A 145 14.62 -1.94 -23.21
C LEU A 145 13.77 -0.91 -22.45
N LEU A 146 12.48 -1.18 -22.29
CA LEU A 146 11.56 -0.25 -21.63
C LEU A 146 11.57 -0.36 -20.12
N ARG A 147 11.97 -1.51 -19.55
CA ARG A 147 11.83 -1.74 -18.11
C ARG A 147 12.60 -0.75 -17.25
N LEU A 148 13.91 -0.61 -17.49
CA LEU A 148 14.77 0.22 -16.65
C LEU A 148 14.28 1.68 -16.57
N PRO A 149 14.07 2.40 -17.70
CA PRO A 149 13.62 3.79 -17.63
C PRO A 149 12.23 3.94 -16.99
N TYR A 150 11.32 2.98 -17.20
CA TYR A 150 10.01 3.02 -16.55
C TYR A 150 10.09 2.79 -15.05
N ILE A 151 10.91 1.86 -14.56
CA ILE A 151 11.03 1.61 -13.13
C ILE A 151 11.61 2.83 -12.41
N GLN A 152 12.62 3.48 -13.00
CA GLN A 152 13.17 4.73 -12.47
C GLN A 152 12.10 5.83 -12.38
N LYS A 153 11.26 5.97 -13.41
CA LYS A 153 10.13 6.91 -13.37
C LYS A 153 9.09 6.53 -12.31
N VAL A 154 8.80 5.24 -12.16
CA VAL A 154 7.74 4.73 -11.27
C VAL A 154 8.07 4.94 -9.79
N VAL A 155 9.34 4.80 -9.37
CA VAL A 155 9.70 4.99 -7.96
C VAL A 155 9.56 6.44 -7.48
N GLU A 156 9.45 7.39 -8.41
CA GLU A 156 9.20 8.81 -8.13
C GLU A 156 7.70 9.17 -8.19
N GLN A 157 6.82 8.21 -8.51
CA GLN A 157 5.39 8.49 -8.64
C GLN A 157 4.69 8.53 -7.26
N PRO A 158 3.67 9.39 -7.09
CA PRO A 158 2.90 9.49 -5.86
C PRO A 158 2.39 8.16 -5.32
N PHE A 159 1.91 7.26 -6.19
CA PHE A 159 1.38 5.97 -5.73
C PHE A 159 2.44 5.08 -5.07
N PHE A 160 3.73 5.33 -5.31
CA PHE A 160 4.85 4.56 -4.73
C PHE A 160 5.37 5.18 -3.42
N THR A 161 5.17 6.48 -3.20
CA THR A 161 5.63 7.19 -2.01
C THR A 161 4.63 7.02 -0.86
N THR A 162 4.77 5.93 -0.09
CA THR A 162 3.84 5.57 0.99
C THR A 162 4.23 6.10 2.38
N ASP A 163 5.19 7.02 2.46
CA ASP A 163 5.77 7.50 3.73
C ASP A 163 4.73 8.17 4.63
N VAL A 164 3.81 8.95 4.04
CA VAL A 164 2.73 9.62 4.77
C VAL A 164 1.81 8.60 5.41
N ILE A 165 1.35 7.60 4.64
CA ILE A 165 0.47 6.54 5.13
C ILE A 165 1.17 5.73 6.23
N SER A 166 2.44 5.38 6.03
CA SER A 166 3.24 4.63 7.00
C SER A 166 3.40 5.41 8.32
N LYS A 167 3.49 6.74 8.25
CA LYS A 167 3.52 7.60 9.44
C LYS A 167 2.18 7.61 10.16
N LEU A 168 1.06 7.77 9.44
CA LEU A 168 -0.29 7.76 10.03
C LEU A 168 -0.60 6.43 10.73
N VAL A 169 -0.20 5.30 10.13
CA VAL A 169 -0.32 3.96 10.73
C VAL A 169 0.39 3.91 12.10
N LYS A 170 1.64 4.35 12.18
CA LYS A 170 2.41 4.38 13.43
C LYS A 170 1.81 5.31 14.49
N GLU A 171 1.26 6.45 14.06
CA GLU A 171 0.58 7.40 14.95
C GLU A 171 -0.68 6.76 15.58
N LEU A 172 -1.47 6.02 14.80
CA LEU A 172 -2.63 5.28 15.32
C LEU A 172 -2.23 4.14 16.26
N GLU A 173 -1.18 3.38 15.94
CA GLU A 173 -0.66 2.33 16.82
C GLU A 173 -0.24 2.90 18.18
N SER A 174 0.48 4.03 18.18
CA SER A 174 0.86 4.71 19.42
C SER A 174 -0.36 5.23 20.19
N THR A 175 -1.37 5.75 19.48
CA THR A 175 -2.62 6.21 20.08
C THR A 175 -3.37 5.07 20.77
N ILE A 176 -3.43 3.88 20.16
CA ILE A 176 -4.01 2.68 20.77
C ILE A 176 -3.26 2.29 22.04
N ASP A 177 -1.93 2.21 21.98
CA ASP A 177 -1.10 1.80 23.11
C ASP A 177 -1.25 2.75 24.31
N GLN A 178 -1.43 4.06 24.05
CA GLN A 178 -1.65 5.07 25.08
C GLN A 178 -3.06 5.00 25.69
N MET A 179 -4.09 4.83 24.86
CA MET A 179 -5.48 4.77 25.32
C MET A 179 -5.82 3.46 26.03
N PHE A 180 -5.15 2.37 25.62
CA PHE A 180 -5.42 1.01 26.07
C PHE A 180 -4.11 0.27 26.36
N PRO A 181 -3.36 0.67 27.40
CA PRO A 181 -2.16 -0.05 27.81
C PRO A 181 -2.56 -1.51 28.05
N ALA A 182 -1.85 -2.43 27.39
CA ALA A 182 -2.12 -3.86 27.54
C ALA A 182 -2.11 -4.20 29.02
N GLU A 183 -3.21 -4.77 29.53
CA GLU A 183 -3.22 -5.32 30.88
C GLU A 183 -2.05 -6.30 30.97
N ALA A 184 -1.15 -6.05 31.93
CA ALA A 184 -0.04 -6.94 32.22
C ALA A 184 -0.61 -8.27 32.75
N ASN A 185 -1.06 -9.14 31.85
CA ASN A 185 -1.42 -10.51 32.15
C ASN A 185 -1.08 -11.40 30.96
N GLY A 186 -0.33 -12.45 31.28
CA GLY A 186 0.52 -13.18 30.36
C GLY A 186 -0.22 -14.02 29.33
N GLY A 187 0.47 -14.30 28.22
CA GLY A 187 0.12 -15.44 27.36
C GLY A 187 0.08 -15.21 25.85
N ILE A 188 0.25 -13.99 25.34
CA ILE A 188 0.16 -13.71 23.88
C ILE A 188 1.50 -13.20 23.31
N GLY A 189 2.61 -13.73 23.84
CA GLY A 189 3.96 -13.33 23.43
C GLY A 189 4.48 -14.01 22.16
N HIS A 190 3.78 -15.02 21.63
CA HIS A 190 4.28 -15.84 20.52
C HIS A 190 3.64 -15.53 19.16
N ASN A 191 2.39 -15.03 19.10
CA ASN A 191 1.77 -14.67 17.81
C ASN A 191 2.20 -13.27 17.35
N ARG A 192 2.25 -12.30 18.28
CA ARG A 192 2.68 -10.92 17.98
C ARG A 192 4.15 -10.83 17.56
N LYS A 193 4.98 -11.80 17.95
CA LYS A 193 6.38 -11.93 17.49
C LYS A 193 6.49 -12.55 16.10
N ARG A 194 5.62 -13.52 15.76
CA ARG A 194 5.58 -14.14 14.44
C ARG A 194 4.98 -13.21 13.38
N GLU A 195 3.91 -12.50 13.71
CA GLU A 195 3.32 -11.48 12.83
C GLU A 195 4.28 -10.29 12.62
N LYS A 196 4.95 -9.82 13.68
CA LYS A 196 6.03 -8.83 13.54
C LYS A 196 7.23 -9.36 12.76
N GLN A 197 7.56 -10.67 12.88
CA GLN A 197 8.61 -11.30 12.08
C GLN A 197 8.21 -11.46 10.62
N GLU A 198 6.96 -11.79 10.30
CA GLU A 198 6.46 -11.90 8.93
C GLU A 198 6.36 -10.51 8.26
N GLU A 199 5.91 -9.49 9.00
CA GLU A 199 5.93 -8.09 8.55
C GLU A 199 7.35 -7.53 8.44
N GLU A 200 8.27 -7.89 9.35
CA GLU A 200 9.70 -7.60 9.20
C GLU A 200 10.26 -8.36 8.00
N GLU A 201 9.93 -9.63 7.75
CA GLU A 201 10.42 -10.40 6.62
C GLU A 201 9.91 -9.87 5.28
N ASP A 202 8.66 -9.40 5.20
CA ASP A 202 8.11 -8.76 4.00
C ASP A 202 8.66 -7.33 3.80
N GLN A 203 8.85 -6.55 4.89
CA GLN A 203 9.55 -5.27 4.83
C GLN A 203 11.05 -5.43 4.50
N ILE A 204 11.70 -6.47 5.02
CA ILE A 204 13.07 -6.88 4.71
C ILE A 204 13.13 -7.34 3.25
N THR A 205 12.12 -8.04 2.73
CA THR A 205 12.06 -8.41 1.31
C THR A 205 11.90 -7.18 0.42
N LEU A 206 11.06 -6.21 0.80
CA LEU A 206 10.90 -4.93 0.10
C LEU A 206 12.14 -4.03 0.21
N LEU A 207 12.81 -4.00 1.37
CA LEU A 207 14.08 -3.31 1.60
C LEU A 207 15.24 -3.99 0.85
N HIS A 208 15.30 -5.31 0.79
CA HIS A 208 16.29 -6.06 0.01
C HIS A 208 16.07 -5.87 -1.49
N ILE A 209 14.83 -5.72 -1.95
CA ILE A 209 14.56 -5.31 -3.34
C ILE A 209 15.05 -3.87 -3.58
N ARG A 210 14.79 -2.95 -2.64
CA ARG A 210 15.24 -1.54 -2.70
C ARG A 210 16.78 -1.41 -2.62
N GLN A 211 17.46 -2.29 -1.88
CA GLN A 211 18.92 -2.29 -1.65
C GLN A 211 19.71 -3.07 -2.71
N ASN A 212 19.17 -4.18 -3.23
CA ASN A 212 19.84 -4.92 -4.32
C ASN A 212 19.80 -4.15 -5.65
N GLU A 213 18.78 -3.31 -5.88
CA GLU A 213 18.72 -2.43 -7.06
C GLU A 213 19.63 -1.19 -6.93
N THR A 214 20.06 -0.81 -5.72
CA THR A 214 21.12 0.18 -5.51
C THR A 214 22.52 -0.44 -5.68
N ALA A 215 22.71 -1.70 -5.29
CA ALA A 215 24.00 -2.40 -5.46
C ALA A 215 24.32 -2.75 -6.93
N GLU A 216 23.31 -3.11 -7.74
CA GLU A 216 23.50 -3.35 -9.19
C GLU A 216 23.81 -2.05 -9.98
N GLN A 217 23.55 -0.87 -9.42
CA GLN A 217 23.92 0.42 -10.03
C GLN A 217 25.33 0.92 -9.64
N VAL A 218 25.93 0.38 -8.58
CA VAL A 218 27.31 0.71 -8.17
C VAL A 218 28.33 -0.30 -8.71
N GLY A 219 27.90 -1.50 -9.11
CA GLY A 219 28.77 -2.58 -9.60
C GLY A 219 29.13 -2.56 -11.10
N VAL A 220 28.68 -1.57 -11.89
CA VAL A 220 29.08 -1.42 -13.31
C VAL A 220 30.04 -0.26 -13.44
N GLY A 221 31.20 -0.38 -12.80
CA GLY A 221 32.20 0.68 -12.79
C GLY A 221 33.41 0.35 -11.93
N GLU A 222 34.01 -0.82 -12.12
CA GLU A 222 35.44 -1.09 -11.90
C GLU A 222 35.71 -2.58 -12.15
N GLY A 223 36.50 -2.88 -13.19
CA GLY A 223 36.96 -4.25 -13.53
C GLY A 223 36.85 -4.58 -15.01
#